data_AF-A0A1X0Q5G1-F1
#
_entry.id   AF-A0A1X0Q5G1-F1
#
_cell.length_a   1.000
_cell.length_b   1.000
_cell.length_c   1.000
_cell.angle_alpha   90.00
_cell.angle_beta   90.00
_cell.angle_gamma   90.00
#
_symmetry.space_group_name_H-M   'P 1'
#
loop_
_entity.id
_entity.type
_entity.pdbx_description
1 polymer ?
#
loop_
_entity_poly.entity_id
_entity_poly.type
_entity_poly.pdbx_seq_one_letter_code
_entity_poly.pdbx_strand_id
1 'polypeptide(L)'
;MIHWFSGIIEPLVSSPVEDLIEFLYIKGILKRYVKCETCFLDMKTKPYTRNSDSVAFKCCNRNCNDFSKYVSICTSHYYQASLYL
;
A
#
# COMPACT_ATOMS: atom_id res chain seq x y z
N MET A 1 -1.59 -25.03 13.08
CA MET A 1 -1.32 -23.58 13.19
C MET A 1 -0.05 -23.16 12.43
N ILE A 2 0.97 -24.02 12.33
CA ILE A 2 2.25 -23.74 11.62
C ILE A 2 2.10 -23.78 10.08
N HIS A 3 1.21 -24.61 9.54
CA HIS A 3 1.00 -24.76 8.08
C HIS A 3 0.43 -23.52 7.36
N TRP A 4 -0.31 -22.65 8.05
CA TRP A 4 -0.74 -21.38 7.45
C TRP A 4 0.48 -20.47 7.28
N PHE A 5 1.32 -20.37 8.32
CA PHE A 5 2.47 -19.49 8.33
C PHE A 5 3.51 -19.85 7.27
N SER A 6 3.74 -21.14 6.97
CA SER A 6 4.71 -21.54 5.94
C SER A 6 4.34 -21.01 4.55
N GLY A 7 3.06 -21.05 4.18
CA GLY A 7 2.59 -20.55 2.88
C GLY A 7 2.62 -19.03 2.71
N ILE A 8 2.91 -18.28 3.78
CA ILE A 8 3.12 -16.83 3.75
C ILE A 8 4.60 -16.49 3.91
N ILE A 9 5.32 -17.21 4.78
CA ILE A 9 6.72 -16.92 5.11
C ILE A 9 7.69 -17.42 4.03
N GLU A 10 7.43 -18.54 3.34
CA GLU A 10 8.33 -19.02 2.27
C GLU A 10 8.53 -17.98 1.15
N PRO A 11 7.46 -17.37 0.56
CA PRO A 11 7.62 -16.29 -0.41
C PRO A 11 8.31 -15.05 0.19
N LEU A 12 8.10 -14.79 1.47
CA LEU A 12 8.67 -13.64 2.19
C LEU A 12 10.20 -13.74 2.37
N VAL A 13 10.72 -14.96 2.49
CA VAL A 13 12.13 -15.22 2.79
C VAL A 13 12.93 -15.57 1.54
N SER A 14 12.30 -16.12 0.51
CA SER A 14 12.99 -16.66 -0.68
C SER A 14 12.74 -15.90 -1.98
N SER A 15 11.72 -15.04 -2.06
CA SER A 15 11.36 -14.35 -3.29
C SER A 15 11.80 -12.87 -3.29
N PRO A 16 12.10 -12.28 -4.45
CA PRO A 16 12.23 -10.84 -4.62
C PRO A 16 11.05 -10.07 -4.00
N VAL A 17 11.32 -8.87 -3.48
CA VAL A 17 10.31 -8.03 -2.80
C VAL A 17 9.11 -7.75 -3.71
N GLU A 18 9.32 -7.67 -5.03
CA GLU A 18 8.24 -7.51 -6.01
C GLU A 18 7.24 -8.67 -6.00
N ASP A 19 7.71 -9.92 -5.92
CA ASP A 19 6.87 -11.12 -5.92
C ASP A 19 6.05 -11.23 -4.63
N LEU A 20 6.64 -10.81 -3.51
CA LEU A 20 5.92 -10.74 -2.24
C LEU A 20 4.79 -9.71 -2.27
N ILE A 21 5.07 -8.52 -2.81
CA ILE A 21 4.05 -7.47 -2.96
C ILE A 21 2.90 -7.96 -3.85
N GLU A 22 3.22 -8.65 -4.96
CA GLU A 22 2.20 -9.25 -5.83
C GLU A 22 1.40 -10.35 -5.13
N PHE A 23 2.05 -11.23 -4.37
CA PHE A 23 1.38 -12.24 -3.55
C PHE A 23 0.41 -11.62 -2.54
N LEU A 24 0.82 -10.54 -1.86
CA LEU A 24 -0.01 -9.84 -0.89
C LEU A 24 -1.20 -9.11 -1.55
N TYR A 25 -1.05 -8.64 -2.80
CA TYR A 25 -2.18 -8.16 -3.60
C TYR A 25 -3.16 -9.29 -3.95
N ILE A 26 -2.67 -10.45 -4.39
CA ILE A 26 -3.51 -11.61 -4.73
C ILE A 26 -4.30 -12.09 -3.50
N LYS A 27 -3.68 -12.06 -2.32
CA LYS A 27 -4.33 -12.42 -1.05
C LYS A 27 -5.30 -11.36 -0.52
N GLY A 28 -5.41 -10.20 -1.17
CA GLY A 28 -6.29 -9.10 -0.75
C GLY A 28 -5.83 -8.41 0.55
N ILE A 29 -4.58 -8.65 0.96
CA ILE A 29 -3.99 -8.06 2.16
C ILE A 29 -3.58 -6.61 1.88
N LEU A 30 -3.06 -6.33 0.68
CA LEU A 30 -2.77 -4.98 0.20
C LEU A 30 -3.78 -4.56 -0.86
N LYS A 31 -4.12 -3.26 -0.90
CA LYS A 31 -4.94 -2.71 -1.98
C LYS A 31 -4.10 -2.58 -3.26
N ARG A 32 -4.44 -3.31 -4.32
CA ARG A 32 -3.70 -3.25 -5.60
C ARG A 32 -3.89 -1.94 -6.36
N TYR A 33 -5.10 -1.39 -6.32
CA TYR A 33 -5.48 -0.19 -7.04
C TYR A 33 -6.22 0.74 -6.09
N VAL A 34 -5.59 1.86 -5.76
CA VAL A 34 -6.21 2.92 -4.97
C VAL A 34 -6.42 4.12 -5.90
N LYS A 35 -7.65 4.61 -5.98
CA LYS A 35 -7.96 5.84 -6.71
C LYS A 35 -7.86 7.02 -5.78
N CYS A 36 -7.34 8.14 -6.30
CA CYS A 36 -7.39 9.40 -5.59
C CYS A 36 -8.86 9.85 -5.45
N GLU A 37 -9.29 10.20 -4.24
CA GLU A 37 -10.67 10.61 -3.98
C GLU A 37 -11.05 11.92 -4.68
N THR A 38 -10.08 12.78 -4.98
CA THR A 38 -10.33 14.08 -5.63
C THR A 38 -10.39 14.00 -7.15
N CYS A 39 -9.44 13.28 -7.78
CA CYS A 39 -9.33 13.26 -9.24
C CYS A 39 -9.65 11.91 -9.88
N PHE A 40 -10.01 10.90 -9.08
CA PHE A 40 -10.41 9.55 -9.49
C PHE A 40 -9.40 8.78 -10.37
N LEU A 41 -8.18 9.29 -10.48
CA LEU A 41 -7.06 8.64 -11.17
C LEU A 41 -6.35 7.67 -10.23
N ASP A 42 -5.71 6.67 -10.82
CA ASP A 42 -4.95 5.67 -10.07
C ASP A 42 -3.74 6.31 -9.36
N MET A 43 -3.59 5.95 -8.10
CA MET A 43 -2.45 6.30 -7.28
C MET A 43 -1.35 5.26 -7.47
N LYS A 44 -0.10 5.69 -7.37
CA LYS A 44 1.07 4.80 -7.42
C LYS A 44 1.70 4.69 -6.04
N THR A 45 2.22 3.52 -5.72
CA THR A 45 3.08 3.37 -4.55
C THR A 45 4.36 4.18 -4.75
N LYS A 46 4.79 4.86 -3.70
CA LYS A 46 6.03 5.62 -3.63
C LYS A 46 6.72 5.35 -2.29
N PRO A 47 8.07 5.37 -2.26
CA PRO A 47 8.81 5.36 -1.01
C PRO A 47 8.33 6.49 -0.10
N TYR A 48 8.10 6.17 1.17
CA TYR A 48 7.63 7.13 2.17
C TYR A 48 8.17 6.74 3.54
N THR A 49 8.95 7.62 4.16
CA THR A 49 9.73 7.29 5.36
C THR A 49 9.03 7.63 6.68
N ARG A 50 7.90 8.36 6.64
CA ARG A 50 7.17 8.76 7.86
C ARG A 50 6.28 7.64 8.43
N ASN A 51 6.00 6.57 7.69
CA ASN A 51 5.25 5.41 8.20
C ASN A 51 6.15 4.17 8.32
N SER A 52 5.73 3.22 9.15
CA SER A 52 6.39 1.91 9.30
C SER A 52 6.44 1.13 7.99
N ASP A 53 5.48 1.35 7.11
CA ASP A 53 5.34 0.62 5.86
C ASP A 53 6.46 0.95 4.86
N SER A 54 7.20 2.06 5.06
CA SER A 54 8.27 2.55 4.16
C SER A 54 7.79 2.90 2.73
N VAL A 55 6.51 2.72 2.45
CA VAL A 55 5.83 2.95 1.18
C VAL A 55 4.40 3.47 1.44
N ALA A 56 3.91 4.30 0.53
CA ALA A 56 2.54 4.84 0.58
C ALA A 56 2.01 5.10 -0.84
N PHE A 57 0.70 5.13 -1.01
CA PHE A 57 0.06 5.55 -2.25
C PHE A 57 0.15 7.07 -2.40
N LYS A 58 0.52 7.52 -3.59
CA LYS A 58 0.58 8.94 -3.98
C LYS A 58 -0.17 9.16 -5.28
N CYS A 59 -0.93 10.25 -5.35
CA CYS A 59 -1.60 10.66 -6.57
C CYS A 59 -0.56 11.01 -7.66
N CYS A 60 -0.82 10.58 -8.90
CA CYS A 60 0.07 10.84 -10.04
C CYS A 60 -0.18 12.21 -10.70
N ASN A 61 -1.34 12.81 -10.46
CA ASN A 61 -1.76 14.05 -11.09
C ASN A 61 -1.23 15.26 -10.32
N ARG A 62 -0.24 15.97 -10.88
CA ARG A 62 0.36 17.16 -10.28
C ARG A 62 -0.63 18.32 -10.06
N ASN A 63 -1.71 18.34 -10.83
CA ASN A 63 -2.76 19.37 -10.73
C ASN A 63 -3.87 18.99 -9.73
N CYS A 64 -3.76 17.83 -9.09
CA CYS A 64 -4.71 17.41 -8.07
C CYS A 64 -4.44 18.15 -6.75
N ASN A 65 -5.50 18.64 -6.10
CA ASN A 65 -5.40 19.27 -4.78
C ASN A 65 -4.77 18.33 -3.73
N ASP A 66 -4.91 17.01 -3.92
CA ASP A 66 -4.38 15.98 -3.03
C ASP A 66 -3.04 15.39 -3.53
N PHE A 67 -2.38 16.02 -4.50
CA PHE A 67 -1.11 15.53 -5.05
C PHE A 67 0.01 15.36 -4.01
N SER A 68 0.05 16.24 -3.01
CA SER A 68 1.02 16.19 -1.92
C SER A 68 0.69 15.14 -0.86
N LYS A 69 -0.54 14.64 -0.81
CA LYS A 69 -1.01 13.69 0.20
C LYS A 69 -0.50 12.28 -0.09
N TYR A 70 -0.27 11.55 1.00
CA TYR A 70 0.11 10.14 1.00
C TYR A 70 -0.97 9.33 1.70
N VAL A 71 -1.29 8.16 1.17
CA VAL A 71 -2.29 7.24 1.71
C VAL A 71 -1.60 5.94 2.10
N SER A 72 -1.84 5.44 3.32
CA SER A 72 -1.24 4.19 3.79
C SER A 72 -1.70 3.00 2.95
N ILE A 73 -0.80 2.03 2.81
CA ILE A 73 -1.06 0.79 2.06
C ILE A 73 -1.81 -0.22 2.94
N CYS A 74 -1.60 -0.16 4.26
CA CYS A 74 -2.21 -1.07 5.21
C CYS A 74 -3.70 -0.73 5.40
N THR A 75 -4.55 -1.72 5.18
CA THR A 75 -5.97 -1.71 5.55
C THR A 75 -6.11 -2.03 7.03
N SER A 76 -5.58 -1.21 7.93
CA SER A 76 -6.04 -1.30 9.31
C SER A 76 -7.50 -0.87 9.32
N HIS A 77 -8.41 -1.81 9.59
CA HIS A 77 -9.68 -1.46 10.23
C HIS A 77 -9.33 -0.56 11.41
N TYR A 78 -10.07 0.53 11.60
CA TYR A 78 -9.85 1.65 12.52
C TYR A 78 -9.23 2.92 11.90
N TYR A 79 -10.16 3.82 11.59
CA TYR A 79 -10.11 5.27 11.58
C TYR A 79 -9.16 6.03 10.65
N GLN A 80 -9.81 6.95 9.93
CA GLN A 80 -9.30 8.21 9.43
C GLN A 80 -8.01 8.14 8.62
N ALA A 81 -8.16 8.44 7.32
CA ALA A 81 -7.19 9.28 6.65
C ALA A 81 -7.01 10.58 7.44
N SER A 82 -6.25 10.50 8.55
CA SER A 82 -5.71 11.65 9.22
C SER A 82 -4.78 12.28 8.21
N LEU A 83 -5.23 13.43 7.69
CA LEU A 83 -4.36 14.47 7.16
C LEU A 83 -3.20 14.63 8.13
N TYR A 84 -2.05 14.04 7.82
CA TYR A 84 -0.81 14.48 8.40
C TYR A 84 -0.37 15.68 7.58
N LEU A 85 -0.57 16.86 8.17
CA LEU A 85 0.08 18.11 7.81
C LEU A 85 1.60 17.91 7.59
#